data_AF-A0A1J1H7S9-F1
#
_entry.id   AF-A0A1J1H7S9-F1
#
_cell.length_a   1.000
_cell.length_b   1.000
_cell.length_c   1.000
_cell.angle_alpha   90.00
_cell.angle_beta   90.00
_cell.angle_gamma   90.00
#
_symmetry.space_group_name_H-M   'P 1'
#
loop_
_entity.id
_entity.type
_entity.pdbx_description
1 polymer ?
#
loop_
_entity_poly.entity_id
_entity_poly.type
_entity_poly.pdbx_seq_one_letter_code
_entity_poly.pdbx_strand_id
1 'polypeptide(L)'
;MKYMSIIFLYFFYFIIQRIDCYKKDHYSFLNTKSNKNISKDLNELNKINEELVTNEKEDDDDEDEELENSDFDDLAHKSLENAEEQATIDLENAEIENLLDNEIFRIIQERLKKLWYIGKCRRDYSSVCPLGWRISTYDENLCIPPDTYEGLCRSIDFSNSSNTDKELFAWKCEVEWPCVNSPKLKVMGKCPLRWTSVGNNLCVAPEDYVGKCPPAINLSNYDYEMRVRWANECNVEWISQPKTEYAITHEKILRYSGGPIEESGNVVKIIHKK
;
A
#
# COMPACT_ATOMS: atom_id res chain seq x y z
N MET A 1 -35.09 33.35 -28.15
CA MET A 1 -35.15 32.28 -27.12
C MET A 1 -35.13 30.85 -27.67
N LYS A 2 -35.14 30.59 -28.99
CA LYS A 2 -35.05 29.20 -29.52
C LYS A 2 -33.62 28.69 -29.77
N TYR A 3 -32.63 29.58 -29.93
CA TYR A 3 -31.24 29.20 -30.23
C TYR A 3 -30.43 28.75 -28.99
N MET A 4 -30.75 29.25 -27.79
CA MET A 4 -30.05 28.86 -26.55
C MET A 4 -30.46 27.46 -26.03
N SER A 5 -31.64 26.98 -26.41
CA SER A 5 -32.12 25.65 -26.01
C SER A 5 -31.50 24.53 -26.86
N ILE A 6 -31.11 24.83 -28.10
CA ILE A 6 -30.47 23.85 -29.01
C ILE A 6 -29.02 23.60 -28.57
N ILE A 7 -28.28 24.64 -28.14
CA ILE A 7 -26.90 24.51 -27.66
C ILE A 7 -26.83 23.69 -26.37
N PHE A 8 -27.81 23.84 -25.47
CA PHE A 8 -27.91 23.03 -24.24
C PHE A 8 -28.20 21.55 -24.53
N LEU A 9 -29.03 21.25 -25.53
CA LEU A 9 -29.29 19.88 -25.96
C LEU A 9 -28.07 19.24 -26.63
N TYR A 10 -27.29 20.01 -27.41
CA TYR A 10 -26.01 19.53 -27.97
C TYR A 10 -24.94 19.31 -26.90
N PHE A 11 -24.86 20.16 -25.87
CA PHE A 11 -23.94 19.97 -24.76
C PHE A 11 -24.31 18.76 -23.89
N PHE A 12 -25.60 18.54 -23.63
CA PHE A 12 -26.06 17.33 -22.94
C PHE A 12 -25.87 16.07 -23.79
N TYR A 13 -26.06 16.15 -25.12
CA TYR A 13 -25.75 15.04 -26.03
C TYR A 13 -24.25 14.71 -26.06
N PHE A 14 -23.37 15.72 -26.00
CA PHE A 14 -21.92 15.53 -25.88
C PHE A 14 -21.47 14.99 -24.51
N ILE A 15 -22.17 15.34 -23.43
CA ILE A 15 -21.91 14.79 -22.09
C ILE A 15 -22.44 13.35 -21.97
N ILE A 16 -23.61 13.03 -22.56
CA ILE A 16 -24.14 11.66 -22.60
C ILE A 16 -23.28 10.77 -23.51
N GLN A 17 -22.80 11.26 -24.67
CA GLN A 17 -21.82 10.53 -25.49
C GLN A 17 -20.44 10.36 -24.82
N ARG A 18 -20.07 11.19 -23.83
CA ARG A 18 -18.88 10.96 -22.99
C ARG A 18 -19.13 10.09 -21.76
N ILE A 19 -20.37 9.89 -21.36
CA ILE A 19 -20.74 8.98 -20.26
C ILE A 19 -20.95 7.54 -20.78
N ASP A 20 -21.31 7.35 -22.06
CA ASP A 20 -21.41 6.03 -22.70
C ASP A 20 -20.08 5.46 -23.25
N CYS A 21 -18.92 6.06 -22.91
CA CYS A 21 -17.59 5.55 -23.28
C CYS A 21 -16.73 5.08 -22.10
N TYR A 22 -17.28 5.02 -20.87
CA TYR A 22 -16.65 4.35 -19.73
C TYR A 22 -17.51 3.19 -19.22
N LYS A 23 -17.98 2.34 -20.14
CA LYS A 23 -18.48 1.00 -19.80
C LYS A 23 -18.50 0.08 -21.02
N LYS A 24 -17.30 -0.27 -21.51
CA LYS A 24 -17.03 -1.39 -22.41
C LYS A 24 -15.52 -1.54 -22.55
N ASP A 25 -14.83 -2.67 -22.40
CA ASP A 25 -15.08 -4.06 -22.05
C ASP A 25 -13.69 -4.59 -21.64
N HIS A 26 -13.50 -5.21 -20.48
CA HIS A 26 -12.31 -6.06 -20.27
C HIS A 26 -12.64 -7.44 -19.66
N TYR A 27 -13.90 -7.68 -19.31
CA TYR A 27 -14.33 -8.97 -18.77
C TYR A 27 -15.67 -9.38 -19.38
N SER A 28 -15.69 -9.60 -20.70
CA SER A 28 -16.79 -10.32 -21.35
C SER A 28 -16.33 -11.25 -22.49
N PHE A 29 -15.03 -11.31 -22.80
CA PHE A 29 -14.55 -12.12 -23.93
C PHE A 29 -14.04 -13.53 -23.54
N LEU A 30 -13.79 -13.81 -22.26
CA LEU A 30 -13.23 -15.10 -21.84
C LEU A 30 -14.30 -16.14 -21.40
N ASN A 31 -15.51 -15.71 -21.05
CA ASN A 31 -16.49 -16.61 -20.42
C ASN A 31 -17.35 -17.44 -21.38
N THR A 32 -17.36 -17.11 -22.68
CA THR A 32 -18.23 -17.83 -23.64
C THR A 32 -17.48 -18.85 -24.50
N LYS A 33 -16.16 -18.73 -24.63
CA LYS A 33 -15.33 -19.69 -25.39
C LYS A 33 -14.81 -20.85 -24.54
N SER A 34 -14.51 -20.61 -23.27
CA SER A 34 -14.04 -21.64 -22.32
C SER A 34 -15.13 -22.66 -21.99
N ASN A 35 -16.33 -22.18 -21.64
CA ASN A 35 -17.46 -23.04 -21.23
C ASN A 35 -17.94 -23.99 -22.35
N LYS A 36 -17.78 -23.61 -23.62
CA LYS A 36 -18.22 -24.43 -24.76
C LYS A 36 -17.25 -25.57 -25.09
N ASN A 37 -15.97 -25.42 -24.75
CA ASN A 37 -14.99 -26.50 -24.89
C ASN A 37 -15.08 -27.48 -23.71
N ILE A 38 -15.14 -26.97 -22.48
CA ILE A 38 -15.20 -27.82 -21.28
C ILE A 38 -16.45 -28.72 -21.28
N SER A 39 -17.62 -28.19 -21.64
CA SER A 39 -18.84 -29.02 -21.71
C SER A 39 -18.80 -30.08 -22.81
N LYS A 40 -18.03 -29.84 -23.88
CA LYS A 40 -17.89 -30.80 -24.98
C LYS A 40 -16.89 -31.90 -24.59
N ASP A 41 -15.77 -31.51 -24.01
CA ASP A 41 -14.71 -32.41 -23.55
C ASP A 41 -15.23 -33.32 -22.41
N LEU A 42 -16.08 -32.80 -21.52
CA LEU A 42 -16.71 -33.57 -20.45
C LEU A 42 -17.72 -34.62 -20.96
N ASN A 43 -18.46 -34.29 -22.03
CA ASN A 43 -19.38 -35.24 -22.66
C ASN A 43 -18.63 -36.33 -23.45
N GLU A 44 -17.48 -36.01 -24.03
CA GLU A 44 -16.62 -36.96 -24.73
C GLU A 44 -15.95 -37.93 -23.73
N LEU A 45 -15.50 -37.42 -22.57
CA LEU A 45 -14.98 -38.24 -21.48
C LEU A 45 -16.04 -39.17 -20.87
N ASN A 46 -17.26 -38.68 -20.64
CA ASN A 46 -18.35 -39.54 -20.14
C ASN A 46 -18.70 -40.66 -21.13
N LYS A 47 -18.65 -40.38 -22.43
CA LYS A 47 -18.92 -41.39 -23.46
C LYS A 47 -17.82 -42.44 -23.54
N ILE A 48 -16.56 -42.04 -23.39
CA ILE A 48 -15.42 -42.98 -23.31
C ILE A 48 -15.54 -43.86 -22.06
N ASN A 49 -15.95 -43.29 -20.92
CA ASN A 49 -16.19 -44.06 -19.70
C ASN A 49 -17.33 -45.06 -19.86
N GLU A 50 -18.43 -44.69 -20.54
CA GLU A 50 -19.52 -45.63 -20.83
C GLU A 50 -19.07 -46.78 -21.75
N GLU A 51 -18.25 -46.51 -22.78
CA GLU A 51 -17.69 -47.53 -23.66
C GLU A 51 -16.74 -48.49 -22.92
N LEU A 52 -15.91 -47.99 -22.01
CA LEU A 52 -15.02 -48.81 -21.18
C LEU A 52 -15.79 -49.71 -20.21
N VAL A 53 -16.88 -49.20 -19.61
CA VAL A 53 -17.73 -49.97 -18.68
C VAL A 53 -18.55 -51.05 -19.39
N THR A 54 -18.89 -50.85 -20.67
CA THR A 54 -19.58 -51.88 -21.48
C THR A 54 -18.63 -52.93 -22.05
N ASN A 55 -17.37 -52.59 -22.31
CA ASN A 55 -16.38 -53.53 -22.84
C ASN A 55 -15.82 -54.49 -21.77
N GLU A 56 -16.12 -54.26 -20.49
CA GLU A 56 -15.79 -55.17 -19.37
C GLU A 56 -16.91 -56.20 -19.09
N LYS A 57 -17.94 -56.32 -19.94
CA LYS A 57 -19.10 -57.19 -19.68
C LYS A 57 -19.41 -58.28 -20.70
N GLU A 58 -18.61 -58.46 -21.73
CA GLU A 58 -18.78 -59.60 -22.65
C GLU A 58 -17.43 -60.31 -22.80
N ASP A 59 -17.47 -61.65 -22.69
CA ASP A 59 -16.37 -62.64 -22.76
C ASP A 59 -15.69 -62.91 -21.39
N ASP A 60 -15.67 -64.09 -20.77
CA ASP A 60 -16.04 -65.45 -21.12
C ASP A 60 -16.23 -66.28 -19.83
N ASP A 61 -16.91 -67.41 -19.99
CA ASP A 61 -17.28 -68.42 -18.98
C ASP A 61 -16.11 -69.12 -18.24
N ASP A 62 -16.47 -69.69 -17.09
CA ASP A 62 -15.90 -70.86 -16.39
C ASP A 62 -14.63 -70.75 -15.50
N GLU A 63 -14.81 -71.29 -14.29
CA GLU A 63 -13.87 -71.90 -13.33
C GLU A 63 -12.87 -71.03 -12.54
N ASP A 64 -13.07 -71.07 -11.21
CA ASP A 64 -12.09 -71.02 -10.12
C ASP A 64 -10.87 -70.09 -10.26
N GLU A 65 -10.90 -68.94 -9.55
CA GLU A 65 -9.89 -68.66 -8.52
C GLU A 65 -10.32 -67.45 -7.67
N GLU A 66 -10.64 -67.74 -6.41
CA GLU A 66 -10.70 -66.78 -5.32
C GLU A 66 -9.26 -66.27 -5.08
N LEU A 67 -8.81 -65.30 -5.88
CA LEU A 67 -7.59 -64.55 -5.61
C LEU A 67 -7.96 -63.26 -4.89
N GLU A 68 -7.83 -63.32 -3.56
CA GLU A 68 -7.69 -62.16 -2.69
C GLU A 68 -6.81 -61.11 -3.35
N ASN A 69 -7.41 -59.99 -3.75
CA ASN A 69 -6.63 -58.78 -3.98
C ASN A 69 -7.34 -57.56 -3.38
N SER A 70 -7.81 -57.75 -2.14
CA SER A 70 -8.30 -56.66 -1.29
C SER A 70 -7.29 -55.53 -1.16
N ASP A 71 -5.99 -55.84 -1.29
CA ASP A 71 -4.89 -54.87 -1.23
C ASP A 71 -4.90 -53.86 -2.39
N PHE A 72 -5.36 -54.23 -3.59
CA PHE A 72 -5.38 -53.31 -4.73
C PHE A 72 -6.53 -52.31 -4.62
N ASP A 73 -7.72 -52.79 -4.27
CA ASP A 73 -8.90 -51.95 -4.10
C ASP A 73 -8.74 -51.01 -2.90
N ASP A 74 -8.17 -51.49 -1.79
CA ASP A 74 -7.86 -50.67 -0.62
C ASP A 74 -6.81 -49.58 -0.96
N LEU A 75 -5.82 -49.91 -1.79
CA LEU A 75 -4.81 -48.95 -2.24
C LEU A 75 -5.42 -47.89 -3.18
N ALA A 76 -6.32 -48.29 -4.07
CA ALA A 76 -7.03 -47.37 -4.96
C ALA A 76 -7.92 -46.41 -4.17
N HIS A 77 -8.69 -46.92 -3.19
CA HIS A 77 -9.52 -46.10 -2.31
C HIS A 77 -8.70 -45.11 -1.49
N LYS A 78 -7.59 -45.56 -0.88
CA LYS A 78 -6.69 -44.69 -0.13
C LYS A 78 -6.05 -43.60 -1.01
N SER A 79 -5.72 -43.94 -2.25
CA SER A 79 -5.16 -42.98 -3.20
C SER A 79 -6.17 -41.91 -3.59
N LEU A 80 -7.44 -42.29 -3.76
CA LEU A 80 -8.56 -41.39 -4.00
C LEU A 80 -8.82 -40.46 -2.81
N GLU A 81 -8.88 -41.00 -1.59
CA GLU A 81 -9.09 -40.20 -0.37
C GLU A 81 -7.97 -39.15 -0.19
N ASN A 82 -6.70 -39.54 -0.40
CA ASN A 82 -5.58 -38.61 -0.36
C ASN A 82 -5.65 -37.55 -1.46
N ALA A 83 -6.11 -37.92 -2.66
CA ALA A 83 -6.27 -36.97 -3.76
C ALA A 83 -7.40 -35.97 -3.52
N GLU A 84 -8.51 -36.42 -2.90
CA GLU A 84 -9.61 -35.56 -2.48
C GLU A 84 -9.18 -34.60 -1.37
N GLU A 85 -8.47 -35.09 -0.34
CA GLU A 85 -7.90 -34.26 0.72
C GLU A 85 -6.91 -33.24 0.16
N GLN A 86 -6.06 -33.64 -0.79
CA GLN A 86 -5.13 -32.71 -1.42
C GLN A 86 -5.89 -31.64 -2.24
N ALA A 87 -6.93 -32.03 -2.97
CA ALA A 87 -7.73 -31.10 -3.76
C ALA A 87 -8.51 -30.10 -2.88
N THR A 88 -9.00 -30.51 -1.70
CA THR A 88 -9.65 -29.59 -0.75
C THR A 88 -8.63 -28.61 -0.16
N ILE A 89 -7.45 -29.08 0.22
CA ILE A 89 -6.35 -28.23 0.69
C ILE A 89 -5.94 -27.22 -0.39
N ASP A 90 -5.80 -27.66 -1.65
CA ASP A 90 -5.42 -26.79 -2.77
C ASP A 90 -6.49 -25.73 -3.05
N LEU A 91 -7.78 -26.09 -2.93
CA LEU A 91 -8.90 -25.16 -3.07
C LEU A 91 -8.95 -24.14 -1.92
N GLU A 92 -8.76 -24.59 -0.68
CA GLU A 92 -8.68 -23.71 0.49
C GLU A 92 -7.49 -22.74 0.39
N ASN A 93 -6.33 -23.22 -0.06
CA ASN A 93 -5.15 -22.39 -0.30
C ASN A 93 -5.40 -21.35 -1.40
N ALA A 94 -6.04 -21.73 -2.52
CA ALA A 94 -6.37 -20.80 -3.60
C ALA A 94 -7.44 -19.76 -3.22
N GLU A 95 -8.40 -20.12 -2.37
CA GLU A 95 -9.39 -19.19 -1.81
C GLU A 95 -8.72 -18.22 -0.81
N ILE A 96 -7.83 -18.75 0.04
CA ILE A 96 -6.99 -17.93 0.92
C ILE A 96 -6.16 -16.96 0.10
N GLU A 97 -5.45 -17.39 -0.95
CA GLU A 97 -4.65 -16.50 -1.82
C GLU A 97 -5.47 -15.35 -2.43
N ASN A 98 -6.69 -15.62 -2.91
CA ASN A 98 -7.57 -14.58 -3.46
C ASN A 98 -8.13 -13.61 -2.39
N LEU A 99 -8.38 -14.09 -1.17
CA LEU A 99 -8.79 -13.25 -0.04
C LEU A 99 -7.61 -12.48 0.58
N LEU A 100 -6.41 -13.06 0.51
CA LEU A 100 -5.18 -12.52 1.07
C LEU A 100 -4.82 -11.19 0.42
N ASP A 101 -5.07 -11.04 -0.88
CA ASP A 101 -4.64 -9.86 -1.61
C ASP A 101 -5.42 -8.59 -1.25
N ASN A 102 -6.75 -8.64 -1.11
CA ASN A 102 -7.54 -7.42 -0.90
C ASN A 102 -7.55 -6.95 0.57
N GLU A 103 -7.70 -7.88 1.52
CA GLU A 103 -7.77 -7.54 2.95
C GLU A 103 -6.40 -7.12 3.49
N ILE A 104 -5.34 -7.86 3.14
CA ILE A 104 -3.98 -7.46 3.53
C ILE A 104 -3.60 -6.15 2.89
N PHE A 105 -3.93 -5.94 1.60
CA PHE A 105 -3.67 -4.65 0.96
C PHE A 105 -4.36 -3.52 1.71
N ARG A 106 -5.63 -3.68 2.09
CA ARG A 106 -6.35 -2.68 2.91
C ARG A 106 -5.64 -2.41 4.24
N ILE A 107 -5.23 -3.44 4.96
CA ILE A 107 -4.52 -3.29 6.24
C ILE A 107 -3.17 -2.59 6.06
N ILE A 108 -2.41 -2.93 5.02
CA ILE A 108 -1.13 -2.30 4.69
C ILE A 108 -1.36 -0.83 4.35
N GLN A 109 -2.33 -0.51 3.51
CA GLN A 109 -2.66 0.88 3.15
C GLN A 109 -3.03 1.69 4.40
N GLU A 110 -3.88 1.16 5.29
CA GLU A 110 -4.23 1.83 6.54
C GLU A 110 -3.03 2.06 7.46
N ARG A 111 -2.15 1.07 7.60
CA ARG A 111 -0.92 1.20 8.38
C ARG A 111 0.03 2.23 7.78
N LEU A 112 0.19 2.24 6.46
CA LEU A 112 1.03 3.21 5.75
C LEU A 112 0.49 4.63 5.91
N LYS A 113 -0.83 4.84 5.79
CA LYS A 113 -1.45 6.14 6.05
C LYS A 113 -1.17 6.63 7.47
N LYS A 114 -1.37 5.77 8.47
CA LYS A 114 -1.05 6.13 9.86
C LYS A 114 0.44 6.46 10.03
N LEU A 115 1.33 5.64 9.46
CA LEU A 115 2.77 5.90 9.49
C LEU A 115 3.11 7.26 8.86
N TRP A 116 2.61 7.56 7.66
CA TRP A 116 2.93 8.80 6.95
C TRP A 116 2.39 10.02 7.69
N TYR A 117 1.09 10.05 8.00
CA TYR A 117 0.43 11.29 8.44
C TYR A 117 0.59 11.57 9.93
N ILE A 118 0.67 10.53 10.78
CA ILE A 118 0.72 10.69 12.25
C ILE A 118 1.91 9.99 12.91
N GLY A 119 2.52 8.98 12.27
CA GLY A 119 3.54 8.12 12.90
C GLY A 119 5.00 8.43 12.59
N LYS A 120 5.30 9.17 11.51
CA LYS A 120 6.68 9.41 11.03
C LYS A 120 7.54 10.19 12.04
N CYS A 121 6.92 11.05 12.82
CA CYS A 121 7.57 11.87 13.85
C CYS A 121 6.52 12.33 14.88
N ARG A 122 6.98 12.86 16.02
CA ARG A 122 6.09 13.57 16.94
C ARG A 122 5.60 14.87 16.28
N ARG A 123 4.31 14.93 15.98
CA ARG A 123 3.65 16.09 15.39
C ARG A 123 3.52 17.24 16.38
N ASP A 124 3.66 18.45 15.86
CA ASP A 124 3.50 19.72 16.55
C ASP A 124 2.13 20.31 16.20
N TYR A 125 1.18 20.08 17.10
CA TYR A 125 -0.19 20.56 16.97
C TYR A 125 -0.38 22.00 17.45
N SER A 126 0.70 22.71 17.83
CA SER A 126 0.65 24.15 18.15
C SER A 126 0.37 24.99 16.90
N SER A 127 0.69 24.47 15.71
CA SER A 127 0.30 25.10 14.45
C SER A 127 -1.21 25.04 14.26
N VAL A 128 -1.79 26.17 13.84
CA VAL A 128 -3.22 26.30 13.57
C VAL A 128 -3.65 25.34 12.48
N CYS A 129 -2.95 25.38 11.34
CA CYS A 129 -3.27 24.58 10.15
C CYS A 129 -2.24 23.48 9.86
N PRO A 130 -2.66 22.41 9.15
CA PRO A 130 -1.74 21.44 8.56
C PRO A 130 -0.75 22.11 7.59
N LEU A 131 0.36 21.42 7.33
CA LEU A 131 1.32 21.81 6.31
C LEU A 131 0.63 21.94 4.94
N GLY A 132 0.94 23.04 4.25
CA GLY A 132 0.38 23.36 2.93
C GLY A 132 -1.03 23.96 2.97
N TRP A 133 -1.73 23.95 4.11
CA TRP A 133 -3.02 24.61 4.27
C TRP A 133 -2.81 26.04 4.74
N ARG A 134 -3.60 26.97 4.19
CA ARG A 134 -3.49 28.40 4.51
C ARG A 134 -4.52 28.80 5.57
N ILE A 135 -4.15 29.75 6.42
CA ILE A 135 -5.09 30.42 7.31
C ILE A 135 -5.94 31.39 6.47
N SER A 136 -7.24 31.46 6.74
CA SER A 136 -8.16 32.40 6.07
C SER A 136 -7.78 33.85 6.40
N THR A 137 -7.99 34.75 5.44
CA THR A 137 -7.78 36.19 5.65
C THR A 137 -8.86 36.83 6.53
N TYR A 138 -9.98 36.14 6.74
CA TYR A 138 -11.13 36.65 7.49
C TYR A 138 -11.30 36.00 8.87
N ASP A 139 -10.65 34.85 9.09
CA ASP A 139 -10.73 34.08 10.32
C ASP A 139 -9.40 33.35 10.55
N GLU A 140 -8.68 33.76 11.59
CA GLU A 140 -7.34 33.26 11.90
C GLU A 140 -7.32 31.79 12.32
N ASN A 141 -8.48 31.19 12.62
CA ASN A 141 -8.57 29.77 12.98
C ASN A 141 -9.05 28.88 11.83
N LEU A 142 -9.55 29.47 10.74
CA LEU A 142 -10.06 28.74 9.59
C LEU A 142 -8.93 28.33 8.66
N CYS A 143 -8.72 27.03 8.52
CA CYS A 143 -7.75 26.45 7.60
C CYS A 143 -8.39 26.11 6.27
N ILE A 144 -7.76 26.53 5.17
CA ILE A 144 -8.25 26.34 3.80
C ILE A 144 -7.24 25.44 3.04
N PRO A 145 -7.69 24.35 2.42
CA PRO A 145 -6.82 23.48 1.62
C PRO A 145 -6.27 24.21 0.39
N PRO A 146 -5.08 23.82 -0.11
CA PRO A 146 -4.56 24.33 -1.38
C PRO A 146 -5.38 23.79 -2.55
N ASP A 147 -5.34 24.48 -3.69
CA ASP A 147 -6.11 24.09 -4.88
C ASP A 147 -5.64 22.75 -5.48
N THR A 148 -4.42 22.32 -5.14
CA THR A 148 -3.82 21.03 -5.54
C THR A 148 -4.20 19.87 -4.62
N TYR A 149 -5.00 20.10 -3.58
CA TYR A 149 -5.38 19.04 -2.65
C TYR A 149 -6.53 18.20 -3.23
N GLU A 150 -6.24 16.94 -3.53
CA GLU A 150 -7.18 15.99 -4.14
C GLU A 150 -8.00 15.19 -3.11
N GLY A 151 -7.75 15.42 -1.82
CA GLY A 151 -8.44 14.70 -0.75
C GLY A 151 -9.88 15.18 -0.50
N LEU A 152 -10.59 14.42 0.34
CA LEU A 152 -12.03 14.59 0.59
C LEU A 152 -12.36 15.75 1.53
N CYS A 153 -11.37 16.20 2.31
CA CYS A 153 -11.58 17.24 3.32
C CYS A 153 -11.70 18.65 2.72
N ARG A 154 -12.31 19.54 3.49
CA ARG A 154 -12.57 20.93 3.13
C ARG A 154 -12.08 21.85 4.24
N SER A 155 -12.32 23.14 4.08
CA SER A 155 -11.93 24.11 5.09
C SER A 155 -12.52 23.77 6.46
N ILE A 156 -11.73 23.96 7.52
CA ILE A 156 -12.09 23.57 8.88
C ILE A 156 -11.46 24.52 9.89
N ASP A 157 -12.17 24.76 10.99
CA ASP A 157 -11.69 25.52 12.15
C ASP A 157 -11.27 24.56 13.26
N PHE A 158 -10.01 24.69 13.73
CA PHE A 158 -9.44 23.87 14.80
C PHE A 158 -9.40 24.56 16.18
N SER A 159 -10.01 25.74 16.34
CA SER A 159 -9.99 26.54 17.57
C SER A 159 -10.46 25.76 18.80
N ASN A 160 -11.43 24.86 18.62
CA ASN A 160 -11.99 24.01 19.69
C ASN A 160 -11.55 22.54 19.59
N SER A 161 -10.51 22.25 18.81
CA SER A 161 -10.02 20.87 18.60
C SER A 161 -8.88 20.53 19.55
N SER A 162 -8.93 19.33 20.14
CA SER A 162 -7.81 18.77 20.87
C SER A 162 -6.68 18.31 19.92
N ASN A 163 -5.50 18.04 20.48
CA ASN A 163 -4.41 17.43 19.71
C ASN A 163 -4.83 16.08 19.09
N THR A 164 -5.64 15.30 19.79
CA THR A 164 -6.17 14.02 19.29
C THR A 164 -7.13 14.23 18.10
N ASP A 165 -7.93 15.30 18.13
CA ASP A 165 -8.82 15.63 17.00
C ASP A 165 -8.02 16.04 15.76
N LYS A 166 -6.95 16.84 15.96
CA LYS A 166 -6.02 17.20 14.89
C LYS A 166 -5.29 15.98 14.33
N GLU A 167 -4.88 15.04 15.18
CA GLU A 167 -4.28 13.77 14.76
C GLU A 167 -5.25 12.91 13.94
N LEU A 168 -6.49 12.77 14.41
CA LEU A 168 -7.53 12.04 13.70
C LEU A 168 -7.84 12.68 12.35
N PHE A 169 -7.88 14.01 12.29
CA PHE A 169 -8.03 14.76 11.05
C PHE A 169 -6.85 14.52 10.11
N ALA A 170 -5.61 14.58 10.61
CA ALA A 170 -4.40 14.33 9.82
C ALA A 170 -4.47 12.97 9.10
N TRP A 171 -4.83 11.92 9.83
CA TRP A 171 -4.97 10.58 9.28
C TRP A 171 -6.12 10.48 8.26
N LYS A 172 -7.31 10.98 8.58
CA LYS A 172 -8.49 10.87 7.69
C LYS A 172 -8.38 11.72 6.43
N CYS A 173 -7.77 12.89 6.56
CA CYS A 173 -7.63 13.86 5.48
C CYS A 173 -6.28 13.73 4.76
N GLU A 174 -5.41 12.80 5.17
CA GLU A 174 -4.13 12.61 4.51
C GLU A 174 -3.30 13.91 4.48
N VAL A 175 -3.30 14.62 5.62
CA VAL A 175 -2.55 15.87 5.81
C VAL A 175 -1.59 15.72 6.98
N GLU A 176 -0.58 16.57 7.02
CA GLU A 176 0.48 16.49 8.01
C GLU A 176 0.57 17.77 8.84
N TRP A 177 0.74 17.64 10.15
CA TRP A 177 1.24 18.74 10.98
C TRP A 177 2.78 18.74 10.98
N PRO A 178 3.44 19.89 11.24
CA PRO A 178 4.89 19.92 11.36
C PRO A 178 5.40 18.97 12.45
N CYS A 179 6.65 18.52 12.40
CA CYS A 179 7.27 17.78 13.50
C CYS A 179 7.78 18.77 14.57
N VAL A 180 7.65 18.44 15.87
CA VAL A 180 8.13 19.28 17.00
C VAL A 180 9.62 19.62 16.88
N ASN A 181 10.41 18.74 16.28
CA ASN A 181 11.86 18.88 16.18
C ASN A 181 12.39 18.58 14.77
N SER A 182 11.66 18.92 13.69
CA SER A 182 12.24 18.76 12.35
C SER A 182 13.51 19.62 12.22
N PRO A 183 14.69 19.01 12.01
CA PRO A 183 15.89 19.79 11.76
C PRO A 183 15.70 20.50 10.41
N LYS A 184 15.94 21.81 10.36
CA LYS A 184 16.02 22.50 9.08
C LYS A 184 17.28 22.01 8.37
N LEU A 185 17.14 21.35 7.23
CA LEU A 185 18.26 20.74 6.52
C LEU A 185 18.90 21.74 5.54
N LYS A 186 20.24 21.73 5.45
CA LYS A 186 21.00 22.46 4.44
C LYS A 186 21.09 21.63 3.14
N VAL A 187 19.94 21.38 2.51
CA VAL A 187 19.83 20.57 1.27
C VAL A 187 20.66 21.17 0.12
N MET A 188 20.67 22.50 0.00
CA MET A 188 21.47 23.20 -1.01
C MET A 188 22.94 23.41 -0.57
N GLY A 189 23.39 22.73 0.48
CA GLY A 189 24.80 22.74 0.90
C GLY A 189 25.73 22.13 -0.16
N LYS A 190 27.05 22.26 0.04
CA LYS A 190 28.05 21.70 -0.87
C LYS A 190 27.93 20.17 -0.99
N CYS A 191 27.96 19.49 0.15
CA CYS A 191 27.84 18.04 0.24
C CYS A 191 26.93 17.64 1.42
N PRO A 192 26.37 16.43 1.36
CA PRO A 192 25.60 15.85 2.47
C PRO A 192 26.43 15.64 3.73
N LEU A 193 25.75 15.28 4.81
CA LEU A 193 26.37 14.97 6.10
C LEU A 193 27.38 13.82 5.94
N ARG A 194 28.59 14.00 6.47
CA ARG A 194 29.74 13.06 6.37
C ARG A 194 30.32 12.84 4.96
N TRP A 195 29.78 13.48 3.92
CA TRP A 195 30.36 13.42 2.58
C TRP A 195 31.43 14.51 2.42
N THR A 196 32.57 14.14 1.85
CA THR A 196 33.73 15.03 1.68
C THR A 196 33.63 15.75 0.35
N SER A 197 33.75 17.08 0.38
CA SER A 197 33.81 17.88 -0.84
C SER A 197 35.22 17.83 -1.43
N VAL A 198 35.33 17.36 -2.67
CA VAL A 198 36.59 17.28 -3.43
C VAL A 198 36.47 18.23 -4.64
N GLY A 199 37.33 19.25 -4.69
CA GLY A 199 37.26 20.28 -5.74
C GLY A 199 36.02 21.17 -5.63
N ASN A 200 35.40 21.53 -6.77
CA ASN A 200 34.33 22.52 -6.78
C ASN A 200 32.95 21.95 -6.41
N ASN A 201 32.58 20.76 -6.90
CA ASN A 201 31.21 20.23 -6.76
C ASN A 201 31.10 18.70 -6.63
N LEU A 202 32.23 17.99 -6.49
CA LEU A 202 32.23 16.54 -6.29
C LEU A 202 32.13 16.25 -4.79
N CYS A 203 31.22 15.37 -4.42
CA CYS A 203 31.05 14.86 -3.06
C CYS A 203 31.42 13.38 -3.05
N VAL A 204 32.29 12.99 -2.12
CA VAL A 204 32.75 11.62 -1.94
C VAL A 204 32.21 11.09 -0.60
N ALA A 205 31.60 9.91 -0.66
CA ALA A 205 31.00 9.23 0.49
C ALA A 205 32.07 8.81 1.51
N PRO A 206 31.69 8.63 2.79
CA PRO A 206 32.58 8.02 3.78
C PRO A 206 32.82 6.53 3.47
N GLU A 207 33.89 5.96 4.03
CA GLU A 207 34.30 4.57 3.77
C GLU A 207 33.23 3.53 4.18
N ASP A 208 32.40 3.85 5.16
CA ASP A 208 31.31 3.00 5.69
C ASP A 208 29.97 3.17 4.94
N TYR A 209 29.95 3.86 3.80
CA TYR A 209 28.73 4.04 3.03
C TYR A 209 28.32 2.74 2.31
N VAL A 210 27.24 2.11 2.78
CA VAL A 210 26.68 0.84 2.24
C VAL A 210 25.45 1.08 1.34
N GLY A 211 25.28 2.30 0.80
CA GLY A 211 24.10 2.63 0.00
C GLY A 211 24.18 2.12 -1.44
N LYS A 212 23.02 2.07 -2.12
CA LYS A 212 22.89 1.62 -3.52
C LYS A 212 23.45 2.59 -4.56
N CYS A 213 23.87 3.78 -4.15
CA CYS A 213 24.34 4.83 -5.06
C CYS A 213 25.86 4.85 -5.15
N PRO A 214 26.44 5.43 -6.23
CA PRO A 214 27.89 5.56 -6.34
C PRO A 214 28.48 6.35 -5.16
N PRO A 215 29.69 6.00 -4.69
CA PRO A 215 30.34 6.68 -3.57
C PRO A 215 30.90 8.07 -3.95
N ALA A 216 30.64 8.55 -5.16
CA ALA A 216 31.00 9.90 -5.60
C ALA A 216 29.88 10.48 -6.47
N ILE A 217 29.51 11.75 -6.24
CA ILE A 217 28.47 12.43 -7.00
C ILE A 217 28.79 13.90 -7.22
N ASN A 218 28.39 14.43 -8.37
CA ASN A 218 28.39 15.87 -8.66
C ASN A 218 26.95 16.41 -8.58
N LEU A 219 26.72 17.36 -7.67
CA LEU A 219 25.40 17.93 -7.39
C LEU A 219 25.18 19.34 -8.02
N SER A 220 26.08 19.81 -8.90
CA SER A 220 25.99 21.16 -9.50
C SER A 220 24.67 21.42 -10.23
N ASN A 221 24.19 20.40 -10.95
CA ASN A 221 23.02 20.53 -11.83
C ASN A 221 21.72 20.07 -11.14
N TYR A 222 21.78 19.77 -9.84
CA TYR A 222 20.62 19.31 -9.09
C TYR A 222 19.97 20.48 -8.38
N ASP A 223 18.68 20.67 -8.65
CA ASP A 223 17.82 21.57 -7.88
C ASP A 223 17.50 20.99 -6.48
N TYR A 224 16.72 21.73 -5.71
CA TYR A 224 16.34 21.34 -4.35
C TYR A 224 15.61 19.99 -4.32
N GLU A 225 14.63 19.77 -5.19
CA GLU A 225 13.82 18.55 -5.19
C GLU A 225 14.64 17.33 -5.60
N MET A 226 15.47 17.48 -6.63
CA MET A 226 16.39 16.43 -7.08
C MET A 226 17.34 16.02 -5.95
N ARG A 227 17.86 16.97 -5.17
CA ARG A 227 18.75 16.69 -4.03
C ARG A 227 18.03 15.98 -2.89
N VAL A 228 16.78 16.35 -2.60
CA VAL A 228 15.96 15.66 -1.59
C VAL A 228 15.68 14.23 -2.04
N ARG A 229 15.25 14.04 -3.29
CA ARG A 229 14.94 12.73 -3.85
C ARG A 229 16.16 11.82 -3.85
N TRP A 230 17.28 12.31 -4.37
CA TRP A 230 18.54 11.58 -4.39
C TRP A 230 18.98 11.19 -2.97
N ALA A 231 18.91 12.11 -2.01
CA ALA A 231 19.26 11.82 -0.62
C ALA A 231 18.40 10.70 -0.02
N ASN A 232 17.09 10.73 -0.25
CA ASN A 232 16.17 9.67 0.21
C ASN A 232 16.48 8.32 -0.47
N GLU A 233 16.67 8.31 -1.79
CA GLU A 233 16.96 7.08 -2.53
C GLU A 233 18.29 6.47 -2.11
N CYS A 234 19.30 7.30 -1.87
CA CYS A 234 20.65 6.87 -1.54
C CYS A 234 20.87 6.66 -0.03
N ASN A 235 19.84 6.86 0.79
CA ASN A 235 19.91 6.84 2.25
C ASN A 235 21.03 7.75 2.80
N VAL A 236 21.02 9.00 2.32
CA VAL A 236 21.99 10.04 2.65
C VAL A 236 21.29 11.16 3.40
N GLU A 237 21.94 11.68 4.44
CA GLU A 237 21.39 12.75 5.25
C GLU A 237 22.03 14.09 4.92
N TRP A 238 21.27 15.18 5.02
CA TRP A 238 21.80 16.54 4.89
C TRP A 238 22.14 17.14 6.25
N ILE A 239 23.10 18.06 6.27
CA ILE A 239 23.51 18.77 7.49
C ILE A 239 22.32 19.52 8.08
N SER A 240 22.01 19.30 9.35
CA SER A 240 21.01 20.08 10.08
C SER A 240 21.53 21.49 10.39
N GLN A 241 20.67 22.50 10.27
CA GLN A 241 20.94 23.83 10.77
C GLN A 241 20.90 23.79 12.30
N PRO A 242 21.94 24.26 13.00
CA PRO A 242 21.89 24.34 14.45
C PRO A 242 20.73 25.25 14.86
N LYS A 243 19.91 24.79 15.81
CA LYS A 243 18.93 25.65 16.48
C LYS A 243 19.74 26.64 17.33
N THR A 244 19.46 27.94 17.21
CA THR A 244 20.09 28.96 18.04
C THR A 244 19.95 28.61 19.52
N GLU A 245 21.05 28.68 20.25
CA GLU A 245 21.33 28.13 21.59
C GLU A 245 20.61 28.87 22.74
N TYR A 246 19.36 29.28 22.58
CA TYR A 246 18.62 30.04 23.62
C TYR A 246 17.45 29.28 24.27
N ALA A 247 17.31 27.97 24.02
CA ALA A 247 16.17 27.19 24.53
C ALA A 247 16.55 25.87 25.24
N ILE A 248 17.78 25.73 25.75
CA ILE A 248 18.20 24.49 26.45
C ILE A 248 17.88 24.51 27.96
N THR A 249 17.47 25.63 28.56
CA THR A 249 17.29 25.65 30.02
C THR A 249 15.96 25.07 30.52
N HIS A 250 15.00 24.68 29.67
CA HIS A 250 13.69 24.18 30.12
C HIS A 250 13.28 22.84 29.49
N GLU A 251 14.23 21.99 29.10
CA GLU A 251 13.90 20.61 28.76
C GLU A 251 13.70 19.80 30.05
N LYS A 252 12.52 19.97 30.65
CA LYS A 252 11.99 19.08 31.68
C LYS A 252 11.98 17.69 31.03
N ILE A 253 12.79 16.78 31.55
CA ILE A 253 12.82 15.36 31.17
C ILE A 253 11.39 14.81 31.33
N LEU A 254 10.62 14.86 30.25
CA LEU A 254 9.32 14.23 30.14
C LEU A 254 9.60 12.74 29.97
N ARG A 255 9.43 12.00 31.07
CA ARG A 255 9.51 10.55 31.07
C ARG A 255 8.53 10.02 30.02
N TYR A 256 9.10 9.44 28.97
CA TYR A 256 8.40 8.86 27.83
C TYR A 256 7.50 7.71 28.26
N SER A 257 6.32 7.65 27.65
CA SER A 257 5.46 6.47 27.55
C SER A 257 5.03 6.29 26.10
N GLY A 258 6.01 6.20 25.20
CA GLY A 258 5.81 5.81 23.80
C GLY A 258 6.81 4.70 23.47
N GLY A 259 6.29 3.53 23.14
CA GLY A 259 7.03 2.28 22.96
C GLY A 259 6.10 1.23 22.32
N PRO A 260 6.61 0.04 21.96
CA PRO A 260 5.81 -1.04 21.38
C PRO A 260 4.58 -1.31 22.25
N ILE A 261 3.40 -1.51 21.66
CA ILE A 261 2.18 -1.79 22.41
C ILE A 261 2.00 -3.30 22.42
N GLU A 262 1.89 -3.89 23.61
CA GLU A 262 1.57 -5.33 23.74
C GLU A 262 0.07 -5.57 23.49
N GLU A 263 -0.35 -6.82 23.31
CA GLU A 263 -1.74 -7.19 22.98
C GLU A 263 -2.78 -6.68 23.99
N SER A 264 -2.36 -6.38 25.23
CA SER A 264 -3.19 -5.78 26.28
C SER A 264 -3.44 -4.27 26.13
N GLY A 265 -2.83 -3.63 25.12
CA GLY A 265 -2.93 -2.18 24.89
C GLY A 265 -1.94 -1.33 25.69
N ASN A 266 -1.02 -1.94 26.44
CA ASN A 266 -0.04 -1.23 27.25
C ASN A 266 1.27 -0.95 26.48
N VAL A 267 1.92 0.18 26.80
CA VAL A 267 3.21 0.55 26.24
C VAL A 267 4.35 -0.22 26.93
N VAL A 268 5.06 -1.05 26.16
CA VAL A 268 6.24 -1.81 26.57
C VAL A 268 7.40 -0.85 26.89
N LYS A 269 7.91 -0.92 28.12
CA LYS A 269 9.12 -0.21 28.54
C LYS A 269 10.36 -0.94 28.05
N ILE A 270 11.06 -0.37 27.07
CA ILE A 270 12.37 -0.87 26.65
C ILE A 270 13.41 -0.43 27.69
N ILE A 271 13.94 -1.38 28.46
CA ILE A 271 15.05 -1.15 29.38
C ILE A 271 16.35 -1.44 28.61
N HIS A 272 17.11 -0.41 28.27
CA HIS A 272 18.47 -0.60 27.76
C HIS A 272 19.36 -1.12 28.89
N LYS A 273 19.88 -2.34 28.73
CA LYS A 273 20.88 -2.90 29.64
C LYS A 273 22.17 -2.10 29.45
N LYS A 274 22.67 -1.51 30.54
CA LYS A 274 23.98 -0.83 30.60
C LYS A 274 25.12 -1.80 30.35
#